data_AF-A0A480AJV7-F1
#
_entry.id   AF-A0A480AJV7-F1
#
_cell.length_a   1.000
_cell.length_b   1.000
_cell.length_c   1.000
_cell.angle_alpha   90.00
_cell.angle_beta   90.00
_cell.angle_gamma   90.00
#
_symmetry.space_group_name_H-M   'P 1'
#
loop_
_entity.id
_entity.type
_entity.pdbx_description
1 polymer ?
#
loop_
_entity_poly.entity_id
_entity_poly.type
_entity_poly.pdbx_seq_one_letter_code
_entity_poly.pdbx_strand_id
1 'polypeptide(L)'
;MNFYDKLNGAIAQNQSLLFVGLDPNPEMLPERYSQKSHPNTMIDSLWEWLEFTITQTSDLVCAYKPTLGFYAALGIPGWELLQRTLKAIPAHIPIILDAKHSDLNTSTIFAKTVFEEWQIDAITLSPYAGQDHVAPFLVYPDKAVFILCTTSNPGAVILQQYPTAESPFYLQVVKEAKNWGTPEQLGLEVGTIQPDILAKIRKEAPERVILARSIWSEGGNLKNLLSAGLNYNSDGLLLPVSQDMLGSENLSTQLQSLRAEINHLRTEISQENSVCSVWFPDVCLLNQHPLLDLILQLYDIGCIMFGEFVQASGATFPYYIDLRKIISNPQIFHQIVIAYAEILKDLTYDRIAGIPYGSLPTATGLSLHLNSPMIFPRKEVKAHGTRKVIEGNFNPGEVVVVVDDILISGKSVMEGAEKLKYAGLNVNDIVVFMDHEQGVKDRLRENGYQAHAVLTISEITETLYAAGRITEEQFKTLVETN
;
A
#
# COMPACT_ATOMS: atom_id res chain seq x y z
N MET A 1 0.42 -19.77 -5.32
CA MET A 1 0.10 -18.68 -4.38
C MET A 1 1.42 -18.00 -4.09
N ASN A 2 1.54 -16.69 -4.30
CA ASN A 2 2.80 -15.99 -4.03
C ASN A 2 2.99 -15.82 -2.49
N PHE A 3 4.21 -15.49 -2.07
CA PHE A 3 4.53 -15.26 -0.65
C PHE A 3 3.60 -14.23 0.02
N TYR A 4 3.33 -13.12 -0.65
CA TYR A 4 2.54 -12.03 -0.10
C TYR A 4 1.08 -12.43 0.19
N ASP A 5 0.44 -13.15 -0.76
CA ASP A 5 -0.89 -13.73 -0.59
C ASP A 5 -0.92 -14.73 0.57
N LYS A 6 0.12 -15.58 0.66
CA LYS A 6 0.25 -16.58 1.72
C LYS A 6 0.39 -15.91 3.09
N LEU A 7 1.23 -14.88 3.18
CA LEU A 7 1.43 -14.09 4.39
C LEU A 7 0.14 -13.38 4.82
N ASN A 8 -0.52 -12.68 3.90
CA ASN A 8 -1.78 -12.00 4.20
C ASN A 8 -2.89 -12.98 4.59
N GLY A 9 -2.94 -14.15 3.96
CA GLY A 9 -3.82 -15.25 4.35
C GLY A 9 -3.57 -15.69 5.79
N ALA A 10 -2.32 -15.90 6.18
CA ALA A 10 -1.94 -16.29 7.54
C ALA A 10 -2.21 -15.16 8.56
N ILE A 11 -1.92 -13.90 8.22
CA ILE A 11 -2.24 -12.73 9.06
C ILE A 11 -3.74 -12.66 9.30
N ALA A 12 -4.57 -12.81 8.26
CA ALA A 12 -6.02 -12.73 8.37
C ALA A 12 -6.62 -13.93 9.12
N GLN A 13 -6.14 -15.14 8.86
CA GLN A 13 -6.63 -16.35 9.51
C GLN A 13 -6.29 -16.36 11.01
N ASN A 14 -5.04 -16.02 11.35
CA ASN A 14 -4.54 -16.11 12.73
C ASN A 14 -4.66 -14.79 13.49
N GLN A 15 -5.11 -13.72 12.82
CA GLN A 15 -5.21 -12.35 13.36
C GLN A 15 -3.90 -11.92 14.04
N SER A 16 -2.78 -12.12 13.36
CA SER A 16 -1.45 -11.99 13.98
C SER A 16 -0.44 -11.32 13.07
N LEU A 17 0.43 -10.50 13.66
CA LEU A 17 1.65 -9.98 13.04
C LEU A 17 2.91 -10.69 13.55
N LEU A 18 2.74 -11.70 14.41
CA LEU A 18 3.84 -12.38 15.08
C LEU A 18 4.46 -13.43 14.14
N PHE A 19 5.78 -13.54 14.16
CA PHE A 19 6.49 -14.67 13.58
C PHE A 19 7.37 -15.34 14.65
N VAL A 20 7.58 -16.64 14.52
CA VAL A 20 8.42 -17.42 15.43
C VAL A 20 9.74 -17.80 14.76
N GLY A 21 10.85 -17.54 15.45
CA GLY A 21 12.15 -18.08 15.08
C GLY A 21 12.23 -19.57 15.43
N LEU A 22 12.65 -20.39 14.47
CA LEU A 22 12.86 -21.83 14.67
C LEU A 22 14.35 -22.12 14.70
N ASP A 23 14.98 -21.76 15.80
CA ASP A 23 16.43 -21.68 15.95
C ASP A 23 16.93 -22.76 16.93
N PRO A 24 17.52 -23.88 16.47
CA PRO A 24 17.95 -24.98 17.32
C PRO A 24 19.26 -24.65 18.04
N ASN A 25 19.23 -23.67 18.95
CA ASN A 25 20.38 -23.28 19.76
C ASN A 25 20.47 -24.16 21.03
N PRO A 26 21.52 -25.00 21.19
CA PRO A 26 21.70 -25.82 22.39
C PRO A 26 21.75 -25.03 23.69
N GLU A 27 22.28 -23.81 23.67
CA GLU A 27 22.42 -22.96 24.88
C GLU A 27 21.08 -22.44 25.39
N MET A 28 20.06 -22.43 24.52
CA MET A 28 18.72 -21.94 24.83
C MET A 28 17.71 -23.06 25.06
N LEU A 29 18.16 -24.32 24.99
CA LEU A 29 17.28 -25.47 25.14
C LEU A 29 16.66 -25.47 26.56
N PRO A 30 15.32 -25.45 26.69
CA PRO A 30 14.67 -25.49 28.00
C PRO A 30 15.06 -26.74 28.80
N GLU A 31 15.21 -26.63 30.12
CA GLU A 31 15.67 -27.73 30.99
C GLU A 31 14.86 -29.02 30.83
N ARG A 32 13.56 -28.91 30.53
CA ARG A 32 12.65 -30.05 30.29
C ARG A 32 13.10 -30.93 29.12
N TYR A 33 13.79 -30.38 28.12
CA TYR A 33 14.34 -31.13 26.98
C TYR A 33 15.81 -31.51 27.15
N SER A 34 16.45 -31.10 28.27
CA SER A 34 17.86 -31.40 28.51
C SER A 34 18.11 -32.90 28.73
N GLN A 35 19.34 -33.36 28.46
CA GLN A 35 19.76 -34.76 28.62
C GLN A 35 19.61 -35.32 30.04
N LYS A 36 19.42 -34.46 31.06
CA LYS A 36 19.13 -34.89 32.43
C LYS A 36 17.70 -35.41 32.60
N SER A 37 16.80 -35.01 31.68
CA SER A 37 15.38 -35.31 31.70
C SER A 37 14.97 -36.36 30.66
N HIS A 38 15.77 -36.55 29.60
CA HIS A 38 15.51 -37.50 28.51
C HIS A 38 16.75 -38.29 28.05
N PRO A 39 16.64 -39.59 27.74
CA PRO A 39 17.74 -40.43 27.23
C PRO A 39 18.10 -40.21 25.74
N ASN A 40 17.56 -39.17 25.11
CA ASN A 40 17.66 -38.94 23.66
C ASN A 40 18.94 -38.18 23.26
N THR A 41 19.26 -38.19 21.96
CA THR A 41 20.42 -37.42 21.45
C THR A 41 20.14 -35.91 21.49
N MET A 42 21.18 -35.08 21.43
CA MET A 42 21.00 -33.62 21.40
C MET A 42 20.10 -33.15 20.25
N ILE A 43 20.20 -33.78 19.08
CA ILE A 43 19.39 -33.44 17.89
C ILE A 43 17.92 -33.80 18.12
N ASP A 44 17.64 -34.90 18.79
CA ASP A 44 16.27 -35.30 19.14
C ASP A 44 15.65 -34.32 20.14
N SER A 45 16.39 -33.89 21.16
CA SER A 45 15.93 -32.85 22.10
C SER A 45 15.63 -31.52 21.40
N LEU A 46 16.47 -31.10 20.44
CA LEU A 46 16.22 -29.90 19.64
C LEU A 46 14.99 -30.06 18.76
N TRP A 47 14.82 -31.24 18.15
CA TRP A 47 13.63 -31.55 17.37
C TRP A 47 12.36 -31.46 18.21
N GLU A 48 12.31 -32.11 19.38
CA GLU A 48 11.15 -32.11 20.26
C GLU A 48 10.75 -30.68 20.65
N TRP A 49 11.73 -29.82 20.92
CA TRP A 49 11.48 -28.42 21.22
C TRP A 49 10.93 -27.63 20.01
N LEU A 50 11.48 -27.84 18.80
CA LEU A 50 10.98 -27.21 17.57
C LEU A 50 9.57 -27.69 17.23
N GLU A 51 9.30 -28.99 17.33
CA GLU A 51 7.99 -29.59 17.09
C GLU A 51 6.94 -29.09 18.08
N PHE A 52 7.30 -29.02 19.37
CA PHE A 52 6.46 -28.41 20.40
C PHE A 52 6.16 -26.95 20.05
N THR A 53 7.18 -26.18 19.68
CA THR A 53 7.03 -24.77 19.34
C THR A 53 6.08 -24.57 18.16
N ILE A 54 6.23 -25.33 17.07
CA ILE A 54 5.32 -25.27 15.92
C ILE A 54 3.89 -25.62 16.34
N THR A 55 3.73 -26.72 17.07
CA THR A 55 2.41 -27.22 17.50
C THR A 55 1.67 -26.20 18.37
N GLN A 56 2.37 -25.52 19.28
CA GLN A 56 1.78 -24.57 20.21
C GLN A 56 1.50 -23.18 19.62
N THR A 57 2.03 -22.88 18.42
CA THR A 57 2.02 -21.51 17.88
C THR A 57 1.41 -21.37 16.49
N SER A 58 1.15 -22.46 15.77
CA SER A 58 0.72 -22.42 14.37
C SER A 58 -0.60 -21.67 14.11
N ASP A 59 -1.50 -21.59 15.09
CA ASP A 59 -2.75 -20.83 15.05
C ASP A 59 -2.62 -19.38 15.58
N LEU A 60 -1.40 -18.99 16.00
CA LEU A 60 -1.11 -17.71 16.66
C LEU A 60 -0.11 -16.84 15.89
N VAL A 61 0.54 -17.37 14.85
CA VAL A 61 1.62 -16.70 14.11
C VAL A 61 1.28 -16.55 12.63
N CYS A 62 1.87 -15.56 11.97
CA CYS A 62 1.73 -15.33 10.54
C CYS A 62 2.88 -15.89 9.71
N ALA A 63 4.01 -16.26 10.33
CA ALA A 63 5.16 -16.84 9.63
C ALA A 63 6.07 -17.62 10.60
N TYR A 64 6.88 -18.52 10.04
CA TYR A 64 8.02 -19.12 10.74
C TYR A 64 9.33 -18.72 10.08
N LYS A 65 10.36 -18.47 10.89
CA LYS A 65 11.65 -17.97 10.44
C LYS A 65 12.82 -18.83 10.95
N PRO A 66 13.17 -19.96 10.32
CA PRO A 66 14.37 -20.71 10.68
C PRO A 66 15.63 -19.93 10.30
N THR A 67 16.60 -19.82 11.22
CA THR A 67 17.91 -19.19 10.93
C THR A 67 18.92 -20.25 10.51
N LEU A 68 19.37 -20.17 9.25
CA LEU A 68 20.21 -21.18 8.60
C LEU A 68 21.50 -21.49 9.37
N GLY A 69 22.10 -20.46 9.98
CA GLY A 69 23.36 -20.58 10.72
C GLY A 69 23.32 -21.57 11.88
N PHE A 70 22.20 -21.67 12.61
CA PHE A 70 22.09 -22.63 13.72
C PHE A 70 22.06 -24.08 13.22
N TYR A 71 21.36 -24.35 12.13
CA TYR A 71 21.32 -25.69 11.52
C TYR A 71 22.68 -26.07 10.93
N ALA A 72 23.34 -25.14 10.22
CA ALA A 72 24.65 -25.39 9.63
C ALA A 72 25.73 -25.68 10.69
N ALA A 73 25.69 -24.99 11.83
CA ALA A 73 26.63 -25.19 12.94
C ALA A 73 26.53 -26.58 13.59
N LEU A 74 25.39 -27.28 13.44
CA LEU A 74 25.17 -28.64 13.95
C LEU A 74 25.66 -29.73 12.97
N GLY A 75 26.24 -29.36 11.82
CA GLY A 75 26.78 -30.29 10.83
C GLY A 75 25.69 -31.06 10.07
N ILE A 76 26.02 -32.26 9.56
CA ILE A 76 25.08 -33.10 8.78
C ILE A 76 23.75 -33.35 9.53
N PRO A 77 23.75 -33.70 10.83
CA PRO A 77 22.50 -33.86 11.57
C PRO A 77 21.66 -32.58 11.66
N GLY A 78 22.31 -31.41 11.64
CA GLY A 78 21.63 -30.11 11.58
C GLY A 78 20.91 -29.87 10.26
N TRP A 79 21.50 -30.29 9.13
CA TRP A 79 20.85 -30.22 7.83
C TRP A 79 19.63 -31.14 7.73
N GLU A 80 19.73 -32.35 8.30
CA GLU A 80 18.59 -33.27 8.42
C GLU A 80 17.49 -32.68 9.31
N LEU A 81 17.88 -32.04 10.43
CA LEU A 81 16.96 -31.33 11.31
C LEU A 81 16.25 -30.17 10.61
N LEU A 82 16.94 -29.41 9.75
CA LEU A 82 16.32 -28.35 8.94
C LEU A 82 15.22 -28.93 8.05
N GLN A 83 15.52 -29.99 7.29
CA GLN A 83 14.53 -30.64 6.42
C GLN A 83 13.32 -31.15 7.20
N ARG A 84 13.54 -31.72 8.38
CA ARG A 84 12.47 -32.19 9.27
C ARG A 84 11.61 -31.02 9.76
N THR A 85 12.25 -29.90 10.12
CA THR A 85 11.59 -28.68 10.60
C THR A 85 10.73 -28.04 9.53
N LEU A 86 11.27 -27.88 8.32
CA LEU A 86 10.52 -27.32 7.18
C LEU A 86 9.25 -28.12 6.88
N LYS A 87 9.32 -29.46 6.96
CA LYS A 87 8.17 -30.35 6.72
C LYS A 87 7.09 -30.28 7.79
N ALA A 88 7.43 -29.92 9.03
CA ALA A 88 6.46 -29.82 10.11
C ALA A 88 5.67 -28.50 10.11
N ILE A 89 6.16 -27.47 9.41
CA ILE A 89 5.44 -26.21 9.29
C ILE A 89 4.17 -26.40 8.45
N PRO A 90 2.98 -26.00 8.95
CA PRO A 90 1.75 -26.11 8.18
C PRO A 90 1.83 -25.37 6.83
N ALA A 91 1.39 -26.03 5.76
CA ALA A 91 1.57 -25.54 4.39
C ALA A 91 0.96 -24.14 4.10
N HIS A 92 -0.02 -23.70 4.89
CA HIS A 92 -0.66 -22.39 4.75
C HIS A 92 0.15 -21.25 5.40
N ILE A 93 1.13 -21.55 6.26
CA ILE A 93 1.96 -20.55 6.95
C ILE A 93 3.25 -20.37 6.13
N PRO A 94 3.64 -19.13 5.80
CA PRO A 94 4.86 -18.87 5.05
C PRO A 94 6.13 -19.14 5.88
N ILE A 95 7.17 -19.59 5.19
CA ILE A 95 8.51 -19.83 5.72
C ILE A 95 9.47 -18.76 5.21
N ILE A 96 10.11 -18.04 6.14
CA ILE A 96 11.14 -17.03 5.85
C ILE A 96 12.50 -17.58 6.29
N LEU A 97 13.36 -18.01 5.37
CA LEU A 97 14.71 -18.46 5.72
C LEU A 97 15.59 -17.26 6.08
N ASP A 98 16.07 -17.23 7.32
CA ASP A 98 17.06 -16.24 7.73
C ASP A 98 18.48 -16.74 7.40
N ALA A 99 18.93 -16.43 6.18
CA ALA A 99 20.22 -16.84 5.64
C ALA A 99 21.26 -15.71 5.59
N LYS A 100 20.82 -14.45 5.47
CA LYS A 100 21.67 -13.27 5.27
C LYS A 100 22.71 -13.48 4.15
N HIS A 101 22.30 -14.17 3.09
CA HIS A 101 23.18 -14.54 1.99
C HIS A 101 23.70 -13.29 1.26
N SER A 102 24.94 -13.35 0.78
CA SER A 102 25.65 -12.20 0.21
C SER A 102 26.82 -12.64 -0.67
N ASP A 103 26.54 -13.35 -1.77
CA ASP A 103 27.59 -13.82 -2.68
C ASP A 103 27.14 -13.79 -4.14
N LEU A 104 27.96 -13.21 -5.02
CA LEU A 104 27.63 -13.06 -6.45
C LEU A 104 27.68 -14.39 -7.22
N ASN A 105 28.59 -15.30 -6.84
CA ASN A 105 28.87 -16.50 -7.62
C ASN A 105 27.86 -17.62 -7.37
N THR A 106 27.35 -17.70 -6.14
CA THR A 106 26.51 -18.80 -5.67
C THR A 106 25.03 -18.44 -5.57
N SER A 107 24.65 -17.16 -5.66
CA SER A 107 23.25 -16.71 -5.54
C SER A 107 22.27 -17.47 -6.44
N THR A 108 22.61 -17.73 -7.70
CA THR A 108 21.71 -18.44 -8.63
C THR A 108 21.45 -19.88 -8.19
N ILE A 109 22.50 -20.60 -7.79
CA ILE A 109 22.38 -21.99 -7.33
C ILE A 109 21.66 -22.02 -5.98
N PHE A 110 21.98 -21.08 -5.09
CA PHE A 110 21.40 -21.04 -3.77
C PHE A 110 19.91 -20.66 -3.81
N ALA A 111 19.51 -19.69 -4.65
CA ALA A 111 18.10 -19.35 -4.88
C ALA A 111 17.30 -20.56 -5.37
N LYS A 112 17.87 -21.33 -6.31
CA LYS A 112 17.25 -22.56 -6.81
C LYS A 112 17.05 -23.58 -5.68
N THR A 113 18.08 -23.87 -4.89
CA THR A 113 17.98 -24.81 -3.77
C THR A 113 16.93 -24.36 -2.74
N VAL A 114 16.94 -23.08 -2.36
CA VAL A 114 16.02 -22.54 -1.35
C VAL A 114 14.57 -22.58 -1.82
N PHE A 115 14.30 -22.14 -3.05
CA PHE A 115 12.92 -21.98 -3.53
C PHE A 115 12.35 -23.24 -4.20
N GLU A 116 13.15 -24.00 -4.95
CA GLU A 116 12.69 -25.19 -5.67
C GLU A 116 12.83 -26.46 -4.83
N GLU A 117 13.95 -26.65 -4.12
CA GLU A 117 14.18 -27.90 -3.39
C GLU A 117 13.61 -27.84 -1.97
N TRP A 118 13.88 -26.75 -1.24
CA TRP A 118 13.43 -26.59 0.14
C TRP A 118 12.03 -25.97 0.25
N GLN A 119 11.48 -25.49 -0.87
CA GLN A 119 10.11 -24.93 -0.95
C GLN A 119 9.89 -23.77 0.04
N ILE A 120 10.92 -22.97 0.27
CA ILE A 120 10.86 -21.79 1.13
C ILE A 120 10.14 -20.67 0.40
N ASP A 121 9.43 -19.80 1.14
CA ASP A 121 8.63 -18.74 0.55
C ASP A 121 9.38 -17.39 0.47
N ALA A 122 10.26 -17.12 1.44
CA ALA A 122 11.11 -15.92 1.43
C ALA A 122 12.49 -16.14 2.06
N ILE A 123 13.45 -15.25 1.77
CA ILE A 123 14.83 -15.33 2.29
C ILE A 123 15.39 -13.96 2.69
N THR A 124 16.22 -13.90 3.75
CA THR A 124 16.97 -12.68 4.11
C THR A 124 18.30 -12.58 3.36
N LEU A 125 18.66 -11.38 2.90
CA LEU A 125 19.87 -11.09 2.12
C LEU A 125 20.59 -9.84 2.65
N SER A 126 21.92 -9.81 2.54
CA SER A 126 22.72 -8.63 2.91
C SER A 126 22.82 -7.65 1.75
N PRO A 127 22.62 -6.33 1.95
CA PRO A 127 22.58 -5.37 0.83
C PRO A 127 23.95 -5.06 0.22
N TYR A 128 25.05 -5.41 0.89
CA TYR A 128 26.35 -4.81 0.64
C TYR A 128 26.90 -5.08 -0.77
N ALA A 129 26.63 -6.26 -1.32
CA ALA A 129 27.05 -6.64 -2.67
C ALA A 129 26.16 -6.03 -3.78
N GLY A 130 25.16 -5.21 -3.43
CA GLY A 130 24.28 -4.52 -4.38
C GLY A 130 23.21 -5.44 -5.00
N GLN A 131 22.44 -4.90 -5.94
CA GLN A 131 21.29 -5.60 -6.54
C GLN A 131 21.68 -6.88 -7.29
N ASP A 132 22.90 -6.96 -7.85
CA ASP A 132 23.32 -8.07 -8.71
C ASP A 132 23.25 -9.44 -8.03
N HIS A 133 23.58 -9.52 -6.73
CA HIS A 133 23.46 -10.78 -5.98
C HIS A 133 22.03 -11.09 -5.52
N VAL A 134 21.15 -10.08 -5.50
CA VAL A 134 19.72 -10.18 -5.13
C VAL A 134 18.88 -10.61 -6.33
N ALA A 135 19.23 -10.14 -7.52
CA ALA A 135 18.49 -10.41 -8.76
C ALA A 135 18.16 -11.90 -8.98
N PRO A 136 19.07 -12.88 -8.73
CA PRO A 136 18.76 -14.30 -8.87
C PRO A 136 17.67 -14.82 -7.93
N PHE A 137 17.35 -14.12 -6.84
CA PHE A 137 16.22 -14.45 -5.97
C PHE A 137 14.92 -13.78 -6.46
N LEU A 138 15.01 -12.58 -7.04
CA LEU A 138 13.87 -11.80 -7.52
C LEU A 138 13.26 -12.33 -8.83
N VAL A 139 13.98 -13.16 -9.59
CA VAL A 139 13.42 -13.82 -10.78
C VAL A 139 12.30 -14.83 -10.47
N TYR A 140 12.10 -15.18 -9.20
CA TYR A 140 11.00 -16.03 -8.74
C TYR A 140 9.79 -15.16 -8.35
N PRO A 141 8.79 -14.99 -9.22
CA PRO A 141 7.70 -14.02 -9.02
C PRO A 141 6.78 -14.35 -7.84
N ASP A 142 6.77 -15.61 -7.41
CA ASP A 142 5.96 -16.12 -6.30
C ASP A 142 6.71 -16.11 -4.96
N LYS A 143 7.97 -15.69 -4.93
CA LYS A 143 8.85 -15.68 -3.75
C LYS A 143 9.22 -14.26 -3.34
N ALA A 144 9.71 -14.11 -2.12
CA ALA A 144 10.15 -12.80 -1.61
C ALA A 144 11.56 -12.80 -1.01
N VAL A 145 12.12 -11.60 -0.90
CA VAL A 145 13.39 -11.33 -0.24
C VAL A 145 13.21 -10.26 0.84
N PHE A 146 13.99 -10.37 1.91
CA PHE A 146 14.09 -9.34 2.94
C PHE A 146 15.51 -8.80 2.97
N ILE A 147 15.67 -7.52 2.64
CA ILE A 147 16.99 -6.88 2.61
C ILE A 147 17.34 -6.35 4.00
N LEU A 148 18.50 -6.74 4.52
CA LEU A 148 18.99 -6.26 5.81
C LEU A 148 19.32 -4.76 5.77
N CYS A 149 18.54 -3.93 6.44
CA CYS A 149 18.76 -2.48 6.48
C CYS A 149 19.55 -2.05 7.71
N THR A 150 19.13 -2.50 8.90
CA THR A 150 19.72 -2.08 10.17
C THR A 150 19.71 -3.23 11.17
N THR A 151 20.66 -3.21 12.09
CA THR A 151 20.81 -4.16 13.19
C THR A 151 21.04 -3.44 14.50
N SER A 152 20.58 -4.03 15.61
CA SER A 152 20.62 -3.41 16.93
C SER A 152 21.95 -3.57 17.67
N ASN A 153 22.93 -4.28 17.10
CA ASN A 153 24.18 -4.59 17.77
C ASN A 153 25.12 -3.36 17.83
N PRO A 154 25.80 -3.08 18.96
CA PRO A 154 26.62 -1.88 19.13
C PRO A 154 27.71 -1.69 18.07
N GLY A 155 28.33 -2.79 17.62
CA GLY A 155 29.40 -2.75 16.61
C GLY A 155 28.94 -2.28 15.22
N ALA A 156 27.64 -2.32 14.92
CA ALA A 156 27.14 -1.89 13.62
C ALA A 156 26.88 -0.38 13.55
N VAL A 157 26.82 0.33 14.69
CA VAL A 157 26.53 1.77 14.76
C VAL A 157 27.48 2.58 13.89
N ILE A 158 28.78 2.28 13.94
CA ILE A 158 29.81 3.01 13.19
C ILE A 158 29.62 2.90 11.66
N LEU A 159 29.11 1.76 11.17
CA LEU A 159 28.84 1.55 9.75
C LEU A 159 27.48 2.14 9.37
N GLN A 160 26.45 1.88 10.19
CA GLN A 160 25.09 2.29 9.89
C GLN A 160 24.90 3.80 9.94
N GLN A 161 25.63 4.52 10.81
CA GLN A 161 25.55 5.98 10.92
C GLN A 161 26.53 6.73 10.00
N TYR A 162 27.38 6.02 9.24
CA TYR A 162 28.26 6.64 8.27
C TYR A 162 27.46 7.11 7.03
N PRO A 163 27.83 8.24 6.38
CA PRO A 163 28.84 9.21 6.81
C PRO A 163 28.37 10.16 7.92
N THR A 164 27.07 10.41 8.05
CA THR A 164 26.49 11.31 9.05
C THR A 164 25.15 10.79 9.59
N ALA A 165 24.75 11.27 10.77
CA ALA A 165 23.46 10.92 11.38
C ALA A 165 22.23 11.39 10.58
N GLU A 166 22.40 12.42 9.74
CA GLU A 166 21.36 12.96 8.86
C GLU A 166 21.21 12.15 7.57
N SER A 167 22.30 11.56 7.08
CA SER A 167 22.32 10.68 5.91
C SER A 167 22.99 9.34 6.22
N PRO A 168 22.42 8.53 7.11
CA PRO A 168 23.03 7.29 7.56
C PRO A 168 22.96 6.21 6.48
N PHE A 169 23.96 5.33 6.44
CA PHE A 169 24.08 4.24 5.47
C PHE A 169 22.84 3.34 5.43
N TYR A 170 22.22 3.04 6.58
CA TYR A 170 21.01 2.19 6.58
C TYR A 170 19.84 2.83 5.81
N LEU A 171 19.70 4.17 5.81
CA LEU A 171 18.67 4.83 5.01
C LEU A 171 19.04 4.84 3.52
N GLN A 172 20.34 4.94 3.20
CA GLN A 172 20.77 4.77 1.81
C GLN A 172 20.43 3.37 1.29
N VAL A 173 20.65 2.33 2.10
CA VAL A 173 20.23 0.96 1.77
C VAL A 173 18.73 0.90 1.50
N VAL A 174 17.89 1.50 2.34
CA VAL A 174 16.43 1.53 2.13
C VAL A 174 16.05 2.24 0.84
N LYS A 175 16.67 3.41 0.56
CA LYS A 175 16.41 4.20 -0.66
C LYS A 175 16.76 3.45 -1.94
N GLU A 176 17.84 2.67 -1.93
CA GLU A 176 18.23 1.82 -3.05
C GLU A 176 17.36 0.56 -3.15
N ALA A 177 17.27 -0.20 -2.05
CA ALA A 177 16.64 -1.51 -2.03
C ALA A 177 15.14 -1.47 -2.35
N LYS A 178 14.44 -0.39 -2.01
CA LYS A 178 13.01 -0.23 -2.37
C LYS A 178 12.77 -0.20 -3.89
N ASN A 179 13.80 -0.05 -4.72
CA ASN A 179 13.66 -0.07 -6.17
C ASN A 179 14.11 -1.39 -6.81
N TRP A 180 14.64 -2.35 -6.03
CA TRP A 180 15.19 -3.59 -6.59
C TRP A 180 14.13 -4.61 -7.00
N GLY A 181 12.97 -4.59 -6.35
CA GLY A 181 11.85 -5.51 -6.61
C GLY A 181 10.48 -4.88 -6.34
N THR A 182 9.43 -5.57 -6.74
CA THR A 182 8.03 -5.14 -6.50
C THR A 182 7.70 -5.10 -5.01
N PRO A 183 6.68 -4.33 -4.57
CA PRO A 183 6.24 -4.31 -3.17
C PRO A 183 5.95 -5.70 -2.58
N GLU A 184 5.47 -6.63 -3.41
CA GLU A 184 5.12 -7.99 -3.02
C GLU A 184 6.32 -8.94 -2.89
N GLN A 185 7.42 -8.64 -3.59
CA GLN A 185 8.63 -9.49 -3.60
C GLN A 185 9.75 -8.99 -2.69
N LEU A 186 9.77 -7.72 -2.30
CA LEU A 186 10.87 -7.17 -1.51
C LEU A 186 10.36 -6.47 -0.25
N GLY A 187 10.74 -7.03 0.90
CA GLY A 187 10.61 -6.44 2.23
C GLY A 187 11.96 -6.01 2.81
N LEU A 188 11.91 -5.40 3.99
CA LEU A 188 13.06 -4.85 4.70
C LEU A 188 13.25 -5.57 6.04
N GLU A 189 14.44 -6.10 6.32
CA GLU A 189 14.79 -6.62 7.64
C GLU A 189 15.40 -5.49 8.49
N VAL A 190 14.76 -5.20 9.63
CA VAL A 190 15.04 -4.00 10.45
C VAL A 190 15.19 -4.41 11.91
N GLY A 191 16.42 -4.40 12.41
CA GLY A 191 16.74 -4.64 13.82
C GLY A 191 16.97 -3.35 14.60
N THR A 192 15.98 -2.87 15.34
CA THR A 192 16.10 -1.68 16.18
C THR A 192 15.11 -1.70 17.36
N ILE A 193 15.54 -1.15 18.49
CA ILE A 193 14.68 -0.83 19.65
C ILE A 193 14.22 0.63 19.64
N GLN A 194 14.69 1.43 18.68
CA GLN A 194 14.44 2.88 18.60
C GLN A 194 13.31 3.16 17.61
N PRO A 195 12.15 3.69 18.07
CA PRO A 195 11.04 4.07 17.19
C PRO A 195 11.46 5.06 16.10
N ASP A 196 12.35 6.01 16.40
CA ASP A 196 12.78 7.03 15.43
C ASP A 196 13.48 6.43 14.19
N ILE A 197 14.29 5.38 14.37
CA ILE A 197 14.93 4.68 13.25
C ILE A 197 13.86 4.00 12.40
N LEU A 198 12.93 3.30 13.06
CA LEU A 198 11.85 2.60 12.38
C LEU A 198 10.93 3.56 11.61
N ALA A 199 10.59 4.71 12.20
CA ALA A 199 9.80 5.77 11.58
C ALA A 199 10.50 6.37 10.35
N LYS A 200 11.83 6.61 10.42
CA LYS A 200 12.61 7.06 9.25
C LYS A 200 12.57 6.04 8.11
N ILE A 201 12.72 4.75 8.42
CA ILE A 201 12.64 3.68 7.42
C ILE A 201 11.23 3.60 6.82
N ARG A 202 10.18 3.62 7.65
CA ARG A 202 8.79 3.59 7.21
C ARG A 202 8.44 4.80 6.33
N LYS A 203 8.97 5.99 6.63
CA LYS A 203 8.80 7.19 5.79
C LYS A 203 9.43 7.05 4.41
N GLU A 204 10.61 6.44 4.33
CA GLU A 204 11.33 6.25 3.06
C GLU A 204 10.72 5.15 2.17
N ALA A 205 10.05 4.17 2.80
CA ALA A 205 9.49 2.98 2.17
C ALA A 205 8.11 2.62 2.77
N PRO A 206 7.07 3.45 2.54
CA PRO A 206 5.76 3.32 3.20
C PRO A 206 5.03 2.01 2.83
N GLU A 207 5.21 1.52 1.61
CA GLU A 207 4.55 0.34 1.06
C GLU A 207 5.21 -0.99 1.43
N ARG A 208 6.45 -0.98 1.95
CA ARG A 208 7.27 -2.19 2.13
C ARG A 208 6.90 -2.95 3.39
N VAL A 209 6.88 -4.28 3.32
CA VAL A 209 6.78 -5.12 4.52
C VAL A 209 8.09 -5.03 5.29
N ILE A 210 8.02 -4.73 6.60
CA ILE A 210 9.17 -4.70 7.50
C ILE A 210 9.17 -5.95 8.36
N LEU A 211 10.22 -6.76 8.26
CA LEU A 211 10.53 -7.84 9.18
C LEU A 211 11.34 -7.27 10.35
N ALA A 212 10.67 -6.99 11.46
CA ALA A 212 11.31 -6.41 12.63
C ALA A 212 12.20 -7.43 13.35
N ARG A 213 13.25 -6.94 13.99
CA ARG A 213 14.15 -7.70 14.86
C ARG A 213 14.47 -6.92 16.11
N SER A 214 14.78 -7.66 17.18
CA SER A 214 15.29 -7.09 18.43
C SER A 214 14.41 -5.96 18.97
N ILE A 215 13.08 -6.12 18.95
CA ILE A 215 12.14 -5.07 19.38
C ILE A 215 11.85 -5.11 20.89
N TRP A 216 12.18 -6.21 21.55
CA TRP A 216 11.90 -6.42 22.96
C TRP A 216 13.04 -5.86 23.80
N SER A 217 12.77 -4.80 24.55
CA SER A 217 13.65 -4.23 25.56
C SER A 217 12.89 -4.03 26.87
N GLU A 218 13.59 -4.07 28.00
CA GLU A 218 13.00 -3.72 29.29
C GLU A 218 12.50 -2.26 29.25
N GLY A 219 11.19 -2.03 29.46
CA GLY A 219 10.63 -0.68 29.58
C GLY A 219 9.42 -0.28 28.72
N GLY A 220 8.76 -1.21 28.01
CA GLY A 220 7.40 -0.96 27.49
C GLY A 220 7.29 0.05 26.32
N ASN A 221 8.02 -0.18 25.23
CA ASN A 221 8.01 0.69 24.04
C ASN A 221 7.15 0.14 22.87
N LEU A 222 6.33 -0.89 23.11
CA LEU A 222 5.61 -1.60 22.05
C LEU A 222 4.67 -0.68 21.25
N LYS A 223 3.87 0.16 21.93
CA LYS A 223 2.96 1.11 21.26
C LYS A 223 3.72 2.03 20.29
N ASN A 224 4.81 2.66 20.72
CA ASN A 224 5.56 3.57 19.84
C ASN A 224 6.26 2.83 18.70
N LEU A 225 6.76 1.61 18.92
CA LEU A 225 7.33 0.80 17.84
C LEU A 225 6.27 0.39 16.82
N LEU A 226 5.06 0.05 17.27
CA LEU A 226 3.93 -0.20 16.37
C LEU A 226 3.56 1.07 15.61
N SER A 227 3.42 2.22 16.29
CA SER A 227 3.09 3.50 15.65
C SER A 227 4.14 3.92 14.62
N ALA A 228 5.42 3.68 14.89
CA ALA A 228 6.52 4.01 13.98
C ALA A 228 6.67 3.02 12.82
N GLY A 229 6.32 1.75 13.04
CA GLY A 229 6.61 0.66 12.13
C GLY A 229 5.45 0.20 11.27
N LEU A 230 4.21 0.38 11.69
CA LEU A 230 3.04 0.06 10.87
C LEU A 230 2.90 1.06 9.72
N ASN A 231 2.33 0.61 8.60
CA ASN A 231 1.98 1.51 7.51
C ASN A 231 0.59 2.17 7.74
N TYR A 232 0.12 2.93 6.75
CA TYR A 232 -1.16 3.64 6.81
C TYR A 232 -2.38 2.71 6.98
N ASN A 233 -2.30 1.45 6.54
CA ASN A 233 -3.34 0.43 6.73
C ASN A 233 -3.23 -0.28 8.10
N SER A 234 -2.33 0.15 8.98
CA SER A 234 -2.02 -0.53 10.23
C SER A 234 -1.59 -1.99 10.04
N ASP A 235 -0.84 -2.25 8.97
CA ASP A 235 -0.22 -3.53 8.65
C ASP A 235 1.26 -3.34 8.22
N GLY A 236 1.84 -4.31 7.50
CA GLY A 236 3.18 -4.18 6.91
C GLY A 236 4.35 -4.26 7.88
N LEU A 237 4.13 -4.68 9.13
CA LEU A 237 5.15 -4.89 10.15
C LEU A 237 5.02 -6.30 10.74
N LEU A 238 6.07 -7.10 10.63
CA LEU A 238 6.15 -8.44 11.21
C LEU A 238 7.01 -8.39 12.47
N LEU A 239 6.53 -8.99 13.56
CA LEU A 239 7.11 -8.87 14.90
C LEU A 239 7.63 -10.23 15.38
N PRO A 240 8.89 -10.32 15.85
CA PRO A 240 9.42 -11.57 16.36
C PRO A 240 8.76 -11.91 17.69
N VAL A 241 8.48 -13.18 17.94
CA VAL A 241 8.24 -13.67 19.32
C VAL A 241 9.56 -13.62 20.10
N SER A 242 9.51 -13.18 21.36
CA SER A 242 10.71 -13.07 22.19
C SER A 242 11.25 -14.45 22.56
N GLN A 243 12.56 -14.53 22.75
CA GLN A 243 13.24 -15.78 23.11
C GLN A 243 12.78 -16.32 24.47
N ASP A 244 12.52 -15.42 25.43
CA ASP A 244 12.04 -15.80 26.77
C ASP A 244 10.70 -16.53 26.72
N MET A 245 9.81 -16.13 25.80
CA MET A 245 8.52 -16.81 25.61
C MET A 245 8.73 -18.22 25.03
N LEU A 246 9.64 -18.40 24.08
CA LEU A 246 9.92 -19.69 23.43
C LEU A 246 10.43 -20.77 24.41
N GLY A 247 11.03 -20.36 25.53
CA GLY A 247 11.44 -21.28 26.60
C GLY A 247 10.32 -21.70 27.57
N SER A 248 9.21 -20.94 27.59
CA SER A 248 8.10 -21.12 28.53
C SER A 248 7.31 -22.42 28.30
N GLU A 249 6.68 -22.95 29.35
CA GLU A 249 5.71 -24.04 29.24
C GLU A 249 4.33 -23.54 28.77
N ASN A 250 3.99 -22.30 29.10
CA ASN A 250 2.69 -21.67 28.76
C ASN A 250 2.79 -20.83 27.48
N LEU A 251 3.59 -21.28 26.51
CA LEU A 251 3.91 -20.55 25.27
C LEU A 251 2.63 -20.08 24.55
N SER A 252 1.67 -20.98 24.32
CA SER A 252 0.43 -20.68 23.62
C SER A 252 -0.37 -19.56 24.32
N THR A 253 -0.54 -19.64 25.64
CA THR A 253 -1.27 -18.62 26.42
C THR A 253 -0.56 -17.26 26.41
N GLN A 254 0.77 -17.25 26.52
CA GLN A 254 1.54 -16.00 26.46
C GLN A 254 1.44 -15.34 25.08
N LEU A 255 1.52 -16.13 23.99
CA LEU A 255 1.36 -15.59 22.63
C LEU A 255 -0.07 -15.12 22.36
N GLN A 256 -1.09 -15.80 22.90
CA GLN A 256 -2.48 -15.33 22.80
C GLN A 256 -2.65 -13.96 23.43
N SER A 257 -2.08 -13.76 24.63
CA SER A 257 -2.10 -12.46 25.31
C SER A 257 -1.36 -11.39 24.50
N LEU A 258 -0.15 -11.71 24.00
CA LEU A 258 0.64 -10.76 23.22
C LEU A 258 -0.05 -10.37 21.90
N ARG A 259 -0.63 -11.35 21.20
CA ARG A 259 -1.43 -11.11 19.98
C ARG A 259 -2.61 -10.19 20.26
N ALA A 260 -3.33 -10.43 21.36
CA ALA A 260 -4.46 -9.60 21.77
C ALA A 260 -4.03 -8.15 22.07
N GLU A 261 -2.92 -7.98 22.79
CA GLU A 261 -2.33 -6.67 23.07
C GLU A 261 -1.92 -5.93 21.78
N ILE A 262 -1.21 -6.61 20.87
CA ILE A 262 -0.81 -6.03 19.58
C ILE A 262 -2.05 -5.61 18.77
N ASN A 263 -3.08 -6.44 18.69
CA ASN A 263 -4.30 -6.11 17.94
C ASN A 263 -5.08 -4.95 18.57
N HIS A 264 -5.11 -4.87 19.90
CA HIS A 264 -5.69 -3.74 20.61
C HIS A 264 -4.94 -2.45 20.27
N LEU A 265 -3.62 -2.44 20.39
CA LEU A 265 -2.77 -1.30 20.06
C LEU A 265 -2.87 -0.92 18.57
N ARG A 266 -2.95 -1.89 17.66
CA ARG A 266 -3.20 -1.63 16.24
C ARG A 266 -4.52 -0.93 16.01
N THR A 267 -5.56 -1.32 16.74
CA THR A 267 -6.89 -0.69 16.64
C THR A 267 -6.86 0.73 17.21
N GLU A 268 -6.18 0.95 18.34
CA GLU A 268 -5.97 2.30 18.88
C GLU A 268 -5.18 3.19 17.91
N ILE A 269 -4.07 2.71 17.37
CA ILE A 269 -3.24 3.44 16.39
C ILE A 269 -4.03 3.69 15.12
N SER A 270 -4.77 2.68 14.64
CA SER A 270 -5.72 2.86 13.55
C SER A 270 -6.72 3.95 13.90
N GLN A 271 -7.29 4.01 15.10
CA GLN A 271 -8.27 5.03 15.50
C GLN A 271 -7.63 6.41 15.69
N GLU A 272 -6.41 6.50 16.20
CA GLU A 272 -5.62 7.73 16.28
C GLU A 272 -5.30 8.27 14.87
N ASN A 273 -4.99 7.37 13.93
CA ASN A 273 -4.79 7.68 12.50
C ASN A 273 -6.11 7.79 11.69
N SER A 274 -7.21 7.23 12.21
CA SER A 274 -8.59 7.22 11.66
C SER A 274 -9.47 8.26 12.33
N VAL A 275 -8.90 9.09 13.22
CA VAL A 275 -9.20 10.51 13.12
C VAL A 275 -8.85 10.81 11.69
N CYS A 276 -9.85 10.82 10.82
CA CYS A 276 -9.75 11.36 9.48
C CYS A 276 -8.96 12.63 9.68
N SER A 277 -7.65 12.57 9.41
CA SER A 277 -6.79 13.73 9.56
C SER A 277 -7.45 14.63 8.57
N VAL A 278 -8.18 15.64 9.06
CA VAL A 278 -8.77 16.62 8.19
C VAL A 278 -7.56 17.16 7.48
N TRP A 279 -7.41 16.73 6.23
CA TRP A 279 -6.19 16.94 5.51
C TRP A 279 -6.21 18.44 5.27
N PHE A 280 -5.38 19.14 6.00
CA PHE A 280 -5.19 20.56 5.85
C PHE A 280 -3.80 20.73 5.27
N PRO A 281 -3.66 21.41 4.13
CA PRO A 281 -2.34 21.79 3.66
C PRO A 281 -1.69 22.75 4.67
N ASP A 282 -0.40 22.58 4.93
CA ASP A 282 0.42 23.41 5.83
C ASP A 282 0.73 24.82 5.22
N VAL A 283 -0.25 25.50 4.63
CA VAL A 283 -0.05 26.80 3.96
C VAL A 283 -1.16 27.78 4.31
N CYS A 284 -0.79 28.93 4.88
CA CYS A 284 -1.71 30.04 5.15
C CYS A 284 -1.50 31.16 4.12
N LEU A 285 -2.41 31.27 3.15
CA LEU A 285 -2.39 32.34 2.13
C LEU A 285 -3.29 33.52 2.56
N LEU A 286 -2.88 34.75 2.22
CA LEU A 286 -3.61 35.99 2.54
C LEU A 286 -4.92 36.14 1.74
N ASN A 287 -4.96 35.60 0.51
CA ASN A 287 -6.15 35.46 -0.32
C ASN A 287 -6.34 33.98 -0.62
N GLN A 288 -7.41 33.37 -0.09
CA GLN A 288 -7.65 31.94 -0.20
C GLN A 288 -8.74 31.67 -1.25
N HIS A 289 -8.46 30.79 -2.20
CA HIS A 289 -9.51 30.18 -3.01
C HIS A 289 -10.44 29.38 -2.08
N PRO A 290 -11.78 29.42 -2.23
CA PRO A 290 -12.71 28.69 -1.35
C PRO A 290 -12.44 27.18 -1.29
N LEU A 291 -11.84 26.63 -2.34
CA LEU A 291 -11.45 25.22 -2.46
C LEU A 291 -9.92 25.02 -2.39
N LEU A 292 -9.19 25.94 -1.75
CA LEU A 292 -7.73 25.89 -1.58
C LEU A 292 -7.27 24.51 -1.10
N ASP A 293 -7.87 24.03 -0.02
CA ASP A 293 -7.52 22.74 0.57
C ASP A 293 -7.71 21.63 -0.44
N LEU A 294 -8.88 21.57 -1.07
CA LEU A 294 -9.21 20.55 -2.08
C LEU A 294 -8.20 20.52 -3.23
N ILE A 295 -7.81 21.69 -3.76
CA ILE A 295 -6.82 21.81 -4.84
C ILE A 295 -5.47 21.22 -4.41
N LEU A 296 -5.04 21.54 -3.19
CA LEU A 296 -3.76 21.04 -2.66
C LEU A 296 -3.82 19.53 -2.43
N GLN A 297 -4.93 18.97 -1.92
CA GLN A 297 -5.02 17.51 -1.70
C GLN A 297 -4.98 16.77 -3.02
N LEU A 298 -5.63 17.30 -4.07
CA LEU A 298 -5.58 16.71 -5.41
C LEU A 298 -4.16 16.65 -5.96
N TYR A 299 -3.36 17.71 -5.76
CA TYR A 299 -1.95 17.69 -6.17
C TYR A 299 -1.14 16.67 -5.37
N ASP A 300 -1.28 16.67 -4.04
CA ASP A 300 -0.48 15.83 -3.15
C ASP A 300 -0.82 14.32 -3.31
N ILE A 301 -2.04 13.94 -3.73
CA ILE A 301 -2.37 12.55 -4.11
C ILE A 301 -1.99 12.19 -5.56
N GLY A 302 -1.35 13.11 -6.28
CA GLY A 302 -0.89 12.91 -7.65
C GLY A 302 -2.01 12.82 -8.68
N CYS A 303 -3.12 13.54 -8.47
CA CYS A 303 -4.13 13.74 -9.53
C CYS A 303 -3.61 14.66 -10.65
N ILE A 304 -2.66 15.54 -10.34
CA ILE A 304 -2.00 16.42 -11.32
C ILE A 304 -0.52 16.01 -11.35
N MET A 305 -0.04 15.54 -12.50
CA MET A 305 1.33 15.06 -12.66
C MET A 305 2.02 15.84 -13.77
N PHE A 306 3.29 16.20 -13.56
CA PHE A 306 4.14 16.87 -14.54
C PHE A 306 5.16 15.91 -15.13
N GLY A 307 5.44 16.02 -16.42
CA GLY A 307 6.34 15.13 -17.16
C GLY A 307 5.91 14.96 -18.62
N GLU A 308 6.63 14.15 -19.39
CA GLU A 308 6.29 13.89 -20.80
C GLU A 308 5.26 12.76 -20.91
N PHE A 309 3.99 13.12 -21.16
CA PHE A 309 2.90 12.17 -21.33
C PHE A 309 2.48 12.04 -22.80
N VAL A 310 2.57 10.83 -23.35
CA VAL A 310 2.15 10.56 -24.73
C VAL A 310 0.63 10.32 -24.76
N GLN A 311 -0.10 11.18 -25.47
CA GLN A 311 -1.53 11.02 -25.71
C GLN A 311 -1.82 9.92 -26.74
N ALA A 312 -3.06 9.45 -26.80
CA ALA A 312 -3.52 8.49 -27.82
C ALA A 312 -3.34 9.01 -29.27
N SER A 313 -3.17 10.33 -29.45
CA SER A 313 -2.86 10.98 -30.73
C SER A 313 -1.36 10.92 -31.11
N GLY A 314 -0.49 10.46 -30.21
CA GLY A 314 0.97 10.48 -30.36
C GLY A 314 1.64 11.79 -29.96
N ALA A 315 0.88 12.83 -29.60
CA ALA A 315 1.41 14.08 -29.09
C ALA A 315 1.90 13.93 -27.64
N THR A 316 3.05 14.53 -27.32
CA THR A 316 3.58 14.64 -25.95
C THR A 316 3.00 15.87 -25.27
N PHE A 317 2.40 15.68 -24.11
CA PHE A 317 1.86 16.73 -23.25
C PHE A 317 2.70 16.85 -21.98
N PRO A 318 2.97 18.06 -21.49
CA PRO A 318 3.88 18.28 -20.37
C PRO A 318 3.26 18.05 -18.97
N TYR A 319 1.96 17.71 -18.94
CA TYR A 319 1.26 17.30 -17.73
C TYR A 319 0.08 16.36 -18.04
N TYR A 320 -0.37 15.64 -17.02
CA TYR A 320 -1.53 14.75 -17.09
C TYR A 320 -2.39 14.89 -15.83
N ILE A 321 -3.72 14.86 -16.02
CA ILE A 321 -4.71 14.96 -14.94
C ILE A 321 -5.48 13.64 -14.85
N ASP A 322 -5.34 12.92 -13.73
CA ASP A 322 -6.00 11.64 -13.47
C ASP A 322 -6.90 11.71 -12.23
N LEU A 323 -8.14 12.12 -12.44
CA LEU A 323 -9.15 12.18 -11.39
C LEU A 323 -9.67 10.80 -10.97
N ARG A 324 -9.22 9.68 -11.58
CA ARG A 324 -9.67 8.34 -11.16
C ARG A 324 -9.14 7.95 -9.79
N LYS A 325 -8.02 8.53 -9.35
CA LYS A 325 -7.39 8.27 -8.05
C LYS A 325 -8.23 8.73 -6.85
N ILE A 326 -9.17 9.65 -7.06
CA ILE A 326 -9.99 10.22 -5.99
C ILE A 326 -10.82 9.14 -5.27
N ILE A 327 -11.22 8.07 -5.97
CA ILE A 327 -12.07 7.01 -5.40
C ILE A 327 -11.38 6.23 -4.28
N SER A 328 -10.04 6.23 -4.26
CA SER A 328 -9.25 5.61 -3.20
C SER A 328 -9.11 6.49 -1.96
N ASN A 329 -9.62 7.72 -2.00
CA ASN A 329 -9.52 8.72 -0.92
C ASN A 329 -10.91 9.25 -0.55
N PRO A 330 -11.69 8.54 0.31
CA PRO A 330 -13.10 8.86 0.56
C PRO A 330 -13.38 10.28 1.07
N GLN A 331 -12.48 10.89 1.83
CA GLN A 331 -12.65 12.26 2.33
C GLN A 331 -12.49 13.30 1.22
N ILE A 332 -11.45 13.21 0.39
CA ILE A 332 -11.29 14.04 -0.82
C ILE A 332 -12.50 13.84 -1.73
N PHE A 333 -12.88 12.58 -1.95
CA PHE A 333 -14.01 12.25 -2.80
C PHE A 333 -15.34 12.84 -2.28
N HIS A 334 -15.54 12.83 -0.96
CA HIS A 334 -16.70 13.47 -0.34
C HIS A 334 -16.71 14.99 -0.53
N GLN A 335 -15.55 15.66 -0.38
CA GLN A 335 -15.43 17.10 -0.65
C GLN A 335 -15.75 17.44 -2.11
N ILE A 336 -15.29 16.61 -3.05
CA ILE A 336 -15.63 16.74 -4.47
C ILE A 336 -17.14 16.64 -4.66
N VAL A 337 -17.78 15.62 -4.08
CA VAL A 337 -19.24 15.45 -4.17
C VAL A 337 -19.99 16.66 -3.60
N ILE A 338 -19.55 17.23 -2.48
CA ILE A 338 -20.13 18.46 -1.91
C ILE A 338 -19.96 19.64 -2.89
N ALA A 339 -18.77 19.81 -3.47
CA ALA A 339 -18.49 20.92 -4.36
C ALA A 339 -19.33 20.85 -5.65
N TYR A 340 -19.53 19.67 -6.21
CA TYR A 340 -20.52 19.46 -7.27
C TYR A 340 -21.94 19.76 -6.81
N ALA A 341 -22.32 19.27 -5.61
CA ALA A 341 -23.66 19.45 -5.07
C ALA A 341 -24.03 20.93 -4.91
N GLU A 342 -23.09 21.80 -4.54
CA GLU A 342 -23.34 23.25 -4.49
C GLU A 342 -23.81 23.81 -5.84
N ILE A 343 -23.21 23.39 -6.96
CA ILE A 343 -23.67 23.78 -8.30
C ILE A 343 -25.04 23.18 -8.60
N LEU A 344 -25.21 21.89 -8.33
CA LEU A 344 -26.46 21.18 -8.66
C LEU A 344 -27.67 21.69 -7.87
N LYS A 345 -27.50 22.30 -6.68
CA LYS A 345 -28.60 22.85 -5.88
C LYS A 345 -29.38 23.95 -6.60
N ASP A 346 -28.72 24.73 -7.45
CA ASP A 346 -29.31 25.85 -8.17
C ASP A 346 -29.91 25.45 -9.54
N LEU A 347 -29.77 24.17 -9.92
CA LEU A 347 -30.27 23.63 -11.19
C LEU A 347 -31.60 22.90 -10.99
N THR A 348 -32.44 22.94 -12.02
CA THR A 348 -33.71 22.19 -12.04
C THR A 348 -33.58 20.98 -12.97
N TYR A 349 -33.66 19.77 -12.40
CA TYR A 349 -33.56 18.51 -13.13
C TYR A 349 -34.33 17.41 -12.41
N ASP A 350 -34.69 16.36 -13.14
CA ASP A 350 -35.34 15.15 -12.62
C ASP A 350 -34.33 14.04 -12.28
N ARG A 351 -33.21 13.96 -13.02
CA ARG A 351 -32.17 12.92 -12.85
C ARG A 351 -30.76 13.42 -13.10
N ILE A 352 -29.80 12.70 -12.49
CA ILE A 352 -28.36 12.86 -12.74
C ILE A 352 -27.91 11.82 -13.75
N ALA A 353 -27.16 12.21 -14.79
CA ALA A 353 -26.54 11.29 -15.73
C ALA A 353 -25.02 11.34 -15.67
N GLY A 354 -24.39 10.28 -15.16
CA GLY A 354 -22.91 10.17 -15.13
C GLY A 354 -22.35 9.61 -16.43
N ILE A 355 -21.28 10.20 -16.97
CA ILE A 355 -20.61 9.72 -18.18
C ILE A 355 -19.55 8.63 -17.86
N PRO A 356 -19.69 7.39 -18.34
CA PRO A 356 -18.73 6.35 -17.97
C PRO A 356 -17.33 6.51 -18.59
N TYR A 357 -16.26 6.11 -17.92
CA TYR A 357 -16.19 5.52 -16.57
C TYR A 357 -15.76 6.52 -15.49
N GLY A 358 -15.17 7.65 -15.87
CA GLY A 358 -14.50 8.57 -14.95
C GLY A 358 -15.44 9.21 -13.93
N SER A 359 -16.60 9.69 -14.38
CA SER A 359 -17.57 10.40 -13.53
C SER A 359 -18.66 9.51 -12.95
N LEU A 360 -18.70 8.22 -13.27
CA LEU A 360 -19.72 7.30 -12.75
C LEU A 360 -19.67 7.17 -11.21
N PRO A 361 -18.50 7.06 -10.55
CA PRO A 361 -18.42 7.12 -9.09
C PRO A 361 -18.98 8.44 -8.55
N THR A 362 -18.56 9.57 -9.13
CA THR A 362 -19.00 10.92 -8.70
C THR A 362 -20.51 11.09 -8.83
N ALA A 363 -21.10 10.67 -9.95
CA ALA A 363 -22.55 10.70 -10.17
C ALA A 363 -23.29 9.80 -9.17
N THR A 364 -22.71 8.65 -8.80
CA THR A 364 -23.25 7.78 -7.75
C THR A 364 -23.20 8.48 -6.39
N GLY A 365 -22.08 9.11 -6.04
CA GLY A 365 -21.93 9.89 -4.81
C GLY A 365 -22.93 11.04 -4.72
N LEU A 366 -23.12 11.77 -5.82
CA LEU A 366 -24.12 12.85 -5.93
C LEU A 366 -25.56 12.33 -5.80
N SER A 367 -25.87 11.20 -6.44
CA SER A 367 -27.18 10.56 -6.34
C SER A 367 -27.54 10.23 -4.89
N LEU A 368 -26.59 9.69 -4.14
CA LEU A 368 -26.76 9.38 -2.72
C LEU A 368 -26.85 10.66 -1.86
N HIS A 369 -26.01 11.66 -2.14
CA HIS A 369 -25.95 12.89 -1.35
C HIS A 369 -27.18 13.79 -1.53
N LEU A 370 -27.65 13.95 -2.77
CA LEU A 370 -28.78 14.79 -3.13
C LEU A 370 -30.11 14.03 -3.10
N ASN A 371 -30.08 12.71 -2.89
CA ASN A 371 -31.23 11.82 -3.02
C ASN A 371 -31.92 11.93 -4.40
N SER A 372 -31.12 12.15 -5.44
CA SER A 372 -31.58 12.32 -6.83
C SER A 372 -31.35 11.04 -7.62
N PRO A 373 -32.34 10.51 -8.37
CA PRO A 373 -32.16 9.30 -9.16
C PRO A 373 -31.07 9.47 -10.23
N MET A 374 -30.21 8.46 -10.39
CA MET A 374 -29.19 8.44 -11.45
C MET A 374 -29.54 7.53 -12.63
N ILE A 375 -29.04 7.91 -13.79
CA ILE A 375 -28.97 7.10 -15.01
C ILE A 375 -27.56 7.21 -15.60
N PHE A 376 -27.20 6.38 -16.58
CA PHE A 376 -25.98 6.62 -17.36
C PHE A 376 -26.06 6.00 -18.77
N PRO A 377 -25.52 6.68 -19.80
CA PRO A 377 -25.42 6.11 -21.14
C PRO A 377 -24.30 5.06 -21.17
N ARG A 378 -24.56 3.88 -21.73
CA ARG A 378 -23.54 2.84 -21.90
C ARG A 378 -22.48 3.27 -22.93
N LYS A 379 -21.22 2.91 -22.66
CA LYS A 379 -20.11 3.14 -23.59
C LYS A 379 -20.18 2.19 -24.80
N GLU A 380 -20.49 0.92 -24.57
CA GLU A 380 -20.54 -0.15 -25.58
C GLU A 380 -21.98 -0.61 -25.87
N VAL A 381 -22.27 -1.00 -27.12
CA VAL A 381 -23.56 -1.58 -27.51
C VAL A 381 -23.46 -3.10 -27.46
N LYS A 382 -24.21 -3.75 -26.56
CA LYS A 382 -24.25 -5.23 -26.51
C LYS A 382 -24.93 -5.81 -27.76
N ALA A 383 -24.32 -6.82 -28.37
CA ALA A 383 -24.87 -7.55 -29.52
C ALA A 383 -26.13 -8.38 -29.19
N HIS A 384 -26.31 -8.77 -27.92
CA HIS A 384 -27.40 -9.64 -27.46
C HIS A 384 -28.06 -9.10 -26.17
N GLY A 385 -29.40 -9.13 -26.11
CA GLY A 385 -30.23 -8.60 -25.01
C GLY A 385 -31.13 -7.43 -25.43
N THR A 386 -31.93 -6.90 -24.49
CA THR A 386 -32.67 -5.64 -24.71
C THR A 386 -31.65 -4.56 -25.05
N ARG A 387 -31.70 -3.98 -26.26
CA ARG A 387 -30.75 -2.99 -26.81
C ARG A 387 -30.81 -1.63 -26.08
N LYS A 388 -30.87 -1.64 -24.75
CA LYS A 388 -30.91 -0.45 -23.90
C LYS A 388 -29.56 0.26 -23.98
N VAL A 389 -29.63 1.51 -24.43
CA VAL A 389 -28.49 2.43 -24.59
C VAL A 389 -28.18 3.14 -23.27
N ILE A 390 -29.15 3.21 -22.35
CA ILE A 390 -29.07 3.88 -21.05
C ILE A 390 -29.44 2.88 -19.96
N GLU A 391 -28.71 2.95 -18.85
CA GLU A 391 -28.98 2.21 -17.62
C GLU A 391 -29.74 3.08 -16.62
N GLY A 392 -30.62 2.44 -15.85
CA GLY A 392 -31.56 3.11 -14.95
C GLY A 392 -32.96 3.26 -15.54
N ASN A 393 -33.91 3.65 -14.70
CA ASN A 393 -35.30 3.86 -15.08
C ASN A 393 -35.53 5.35 -15.33
N PHE A 394 -36.23 5.69 -16.41
CA PHE A 394 -36.56 7.07 -16.76
C PHE A 394 -37.83 7.11 -17.63
N ASN A 395 -38.44 8.29 -17.70
CA ASN A 395 -39.56 8.57 -18.60
C ASN A 395 -39.14 9.58 -19.67
N PRO A 396 -39.60 9.45 -20.92
CA PRO A 396 -39.39 10.48 -21.94
C PRO A 396 -39.93 11.84 -21.48
N GLY A 397 -39.17 12.91 -21.77
CA GLY A 397 -39.47 14.28 -21.40
C GLY A 397 -38.84 14.75 -20.09
N GLU A 398 -38.31 13.84 -19.26
CA GLU A 398 -37.58 14.19 -18.03
C GLU A 398 -36.32 15.02 -18.36
N VAL A 399 -36.02 16.00 -17.49
CA VAL A 399 -34.85 16.86 -17.56
C VAL A 399 -33.68 16.20 -16.83
N VAL A 400 -32.51 16.19 -17.47
CA VAL A 400 -31.32 15.50 -16.97
C VAL A 400 -30.15 16.46 -16.92
N VAL A 401 -29.49 16.50 -15.77
CA VAL A 401 -28.16 17.12 -15.62
C VAL A 401 -27.09 16.08 -15.89
N VAL A 402 -26.15 16.38 -16.78
CA VAL A 402 -25.03 15.49 -17.10
C VAL A 402 -23.84 15.84 -16.22
N VAL A 403 -23.21 14.83 -15.64
CA VAL A 403 -22.02 14.95 -14.80
C VAL A 403 -20.84 14.28 -15.49
N ASP A 404 -19.74 15.00 -15.66
CA ASP A 404 -18.48 14.45 -16.18
C ASP A 404 -17.25 14.88 -15.36
N ASP A 405 -16.10 14.22 -15.49
CA ASP A 405 -14.94 14.49 -14.64
C ASP A 405 -14.16 15.75 -15.06
N ILE A 406 -13.64 15.79 -16.29
CA ILE A 406 -12.84 16.89 -16.82
C ILE A 406 -13.28 17.28 -18.23
N LEU A 407 -13.41 18.59 -18.45
CA LEU A 407 -13.79 19.14 -19.74
C LEU A 407 -12.55 19.56 -20.55
N ILE A 408 -12.01 18.63 -21.35
CA ILE A 408 -10.86 18.89 -22.24
C ILE A 408 -11.31 19.29 -23.65
N SER A 409 -11.88 18.34 -24.42
CA SER A 409 -12.36 18.60 -25.78
C SER A 409 -13.88 18.73 -25.87
N GLY A 410 -14.61 18.29 -24.83
CA GLY A 410 -16.07 18.20 -24.79
C GLY A 410 -16.66 17.01 -25.54
N LYS A 411 -15.87 16.23 -26.28
CA LYS A 411 -16.39 15.15 -27.14
C LYS A 411 -17.14 14.06 -26.36
N SER A 412 -16.54 13.59 -25.26
CA SER A 412 -17.12 12.53 -24.41
C SER A 412 -18.51 12.91 -23.87
N VAL A 413 -18.61 14.11 -23.31
CA VAL A 413 -19.86 14.60 -22.72
C VAL A 413 -20.93 14.89 -23.79
N MET A 414 -20.54 15.41 -24.96
CA MET A 414 -21.46 15.62 -26.08
C MET A 414 -22.03 14.31 -26.61
N GLU A 415 -21.19 13.29 -26.86
CA GLU A 415 -21.64 11.96 -27.30
C GLU A 415 -22.58 11.31 -26.27
N GLY A 416 -22.29 11.49 -24.98
CA GLY A 416 -23.16 11.07 -23.88
C GLY A 416 -24.52 11.78 -23.88
N ALA A 417 -24.50 13.11 -23.99
CA ALA A 417 -25.69 13.95 -24.02
C ALA A 417 -26.59 13.65 -25.24
N GLU A 418 -26.00 13.40 -26.42
CA GLU A 418 -26.74 13.00 -27.62
C GLU A 418 -27.46 11.66 -27.44
N LYS A 419 -26.82 10.68 -26.81
CA LYS A 419 -27.46 9.39 -26.49
C LYS A 419 -28.67 9.56 -25.56
N LEU A 420 -28.57 10.45 -24.58
CA LEU A 420 -29.66 10.80 -23.67
C LEU A 420 -30.81 11.48 -24.43
N LYS A 421 -30.50 12.48 -25.26
CA LYS A 421 -31.49 13.17 -26.13
C LYS A 421 -32.19 12.20 -27.08
N TYR A 422 -31.46 11.27 -27.70
CA TYR A 422 -32.04 10.25 -28.59
C TYR A 422 -33.03 9.33 -27.88
N ALA A 423 -32.85 9.10 -26.57
CA ALA A 423 -33.79 8.34 -25.75
C ALA A 423 -35.00 9.15 -25.27
N GLY A 424 -35.13 10.41 -25.69
CA GLY A 424 -36.25 11.29 -25.36
C GLY A 424 -36.07 12.08 -24.07
N LEU A 425 -34.84 12.21 -23.54
CA LEU A 425 -34.54 13.02 -22.35
C LEU A 425 -34.11 14.43 -22.74
N ASN A 426 -34.43 15.42 -21.90
CA ASN A 426 -34.02 16.80 -22.10
C ASN A 426 -32.72 17.07 -21.36
N VAL A 427 -31.64 17.36 -22.07
CA VAL A 427 -30.33 17.68 -21.48
C VAL A 427 -30.04 19.16 -21.65
N ASN A 428 -30.04 19.89 -20.53
CA ASN A 428 -29.82 21.34 -20.48
C ASN A 428 -28.44 21.68 -19.93
N ASP A 429 -28.10 21.09 -18.78
CA ASP A 429 -26.92 21.43 -18.00
C ASP A 429 -25.89 20.30 -18.00
N ILE A 430 -24.63 20.68 -18.13
CA ILE A 430 -23.46 19.82 -17.99
C ILE A 430 -22.62 20.37 -16.85
N VAL A 431 -22.38 19.56 -15.82
CA VAL A 431 -21.55 19.93 -14.67
C VAL A 431 -20.29 19.07 -14.68
N VAL A 432 -19.13 19.71 -14.63
CA VAL A 432 -17.83 19.03 -14.55
C VAL A 432 -17.05 19.44 -13.32
N PHE A 433 -16.10 18.60 -12.90
CA PHE A 433 -15.23 18.95 -11.77
C PHE A 433 -14.24 20.02 -12.21
N MET A 434 -13.61 19.81 -13.36
CA MET A 434 -12.54 20.66 -13.86
C MET A 434 -12.79 21.10 -15.29
N ASP A 435 -12.73 22.42 -15.52
CA ASP A 435 -12.67 23.01 -16.86
C ASP A 435 -11.23 23.26 -17.26
N HIS A 436 -10.83 22.73 -18.41
CA HIS A 436 -9.50 22.91 -18.98
C HIS A 436 -9.35 24.22 -19.76
N GLU A 437 -10.40 25.04 -19.84
CA GLU A 437 -10.41 26.43 -20.33
C GLU A 437 -10.07 26.69 -21.82
N GLN A 438 -10.03 25.66 -22.66
CA GLN A 438 -9.77 25.78 -24.10
C GLN A 438 -11.02 26.11 -24.95
N GLY A 439 -11.83 27.09 -24.52
CA GLY A 439 -13.05 27.52 -25.21
C GLY A 439 -14.14 26.44 -25.35
N VAL A 440 -14.08 25.39 -24.52
CA VAL A 440 -14.99 24.24 -24.61
C VAL A 440 -16.41 24.60 -24.18
N LYS A 441 -16.53 25.46 -23.16
CA LYS A 441 -17.84 25.97 -22.69
C LYS A 441 -18.61 26.69 -23.80
N ASP A 442 -17.93 27.49 -24.63
CA ASP A 442 -18.56 28.16 -25.76
C ASP A 442 -19.06 27.17 -26.81
N ARG A 443 -18.26 26.15 -27.13
CA ARG A 443 -18.67 25.07 -28.03
C ARG A 443 -19.87 24.29 -27.49
N LEU A 444 -19.92 24.01 -26.19
CA LEU A 444 -21.09 23.38 -25.57
C LEU A 444 -22.33 24.27 -25.65
N ARG A 445 -22.16 25.59 -25.46
CA ARG A 445 -23.24 26.57 -25.58
C ARG A 445 -23.80 26.67 -26.99
N GLU A 446 -22.95 26.63 -28.02
CA GLU A 446 -23.37 26.56 -29.43
C GLU A 446 -24.22 25.31 -29.73
N ASN A 447 -23.99 24.22 -29.00
CA ASN A 447 -24.76 22.97 -29.09
C ASN A 447 -25.97 22.92 -28.12
N GLY A 448 -26.29 24.05 -27.49
CA GLY A 448 -27.46 24.21 -26.63
C GLY A 448 -27.29 23.65 -25.22
N TYR A 449 -26.06 23.49 -24.73
CA TYR A 449 -25.77 23.04 -23.37
C TYR A 449 -25.18 24.18 -22.53
N GLN A 450 -25.64 24.31 -21.30
CA GLN A 450 -25.03 25.20 -20.32
C GLN A 450 -24.00 24.42 -19.50
N ALA A 451 -22.74 24.84 -19.56
CA ALA A 451 -21.64 24.14 -18.91
C ALA A 451 -21.21 24.85 -17.62
N HIS A 452 -21.15 24.10 -16.52
CA HIS A 452 -20.74 24.56 -15.20
C HIS A 452 -19.50 23.77 -14.75
N ALA A 453 -18.58 24.41 -14.04
CA ALA A 453 -17.37 23.75 -13.54
C ALA A 453 -17.13 24.13 -12.08
N VAL A 454 -16.68 23.15 -11.29
CA VAL A 454 -16.32 23.36 -9.88
C VAL A 454 -14.99 24.12 -9.76
N LEU A 455 -14.03 23.78 -10.62
CA LEU A 455 -12.72 24.41 -10.70
C LEU A 455 -12.36 24.67 -12.16
N THR A 456 -11.59 25.72 -12.39
CA THR A 456 -10.87 25.91 -13.65
C THR A 456 -9.40 25.58 -13.52
N ILE A 457 -8.76 25.24 -14.64
CA ILE A 457 -7.33 24.95 -14.66
C ILE A 457 -6.51 26.18 -14.24
N SER A 458 -6.94 27.40 -14.55
CA SER A 458 -6.30 28.63 -14.08
C SER A 458 -6.39 28.76 -12.55
N GLU A 459 -7.57 28.54 -11.95
CA GLU A 459 -7.74 28.58 -10.48
C GLU A 459 -6.83 27.58 -9.77
N ILE A 460 -6.71 26.36 -10.30
CA ILE A 460 -5.81 25.32 -9.80
C ILE A 460 -4.36 25.78 -9.91
N THR A 461 -3.97 26.30 -11.07
CA THR A 461 -2.59 26.68 -11.38
C THR A 461 -2.12 27.82 -10.50
N GLU A 462 -2.92 28.89 -10.36
CA GLU A 462 -2.64 30.02 -9.48
C GLU A 462 -2.54 29.58 -8.01
N THR A 463 -3.45 28.72 -7.57
CA THR A 463 -3.47 28.21 -6.20
C THR A 463 -2.23 27.37 -5.89
N LEU A 464 -1.86 26.44 -6.77
CA LEU A 464 -0.68 25.59 -6.58
C LEU A 464 0.62 26.41 -6.58
N TYR A 465 0.71 27.43 -7.44
CA TYR A 465 1.89 28.30 -7.49
C TYR A 465 2.01 29.18 -6.26
N ALA A 466 0.90 29.80 -5.84
CA ALA A 466 0.85 30.59 -4.61
C ALA A 466 1.22 29.75 -3.37
N ALA A 467 0.83 28.47 -3.35
CA ALA A 467 1.17 27.54 -2.28
C ALA A 467 2.57 26.91 -2.39
N GLY A 468 3.36 27.27 -3.41
CA GLY A 468 4.70 26.72 -3.62
C GLY A 468 4.74 25.23 -3.97
N ARG A 469 3.63 24.66 -4.46
CA ARG A 469 3.53 23.26 -4.89
C ARG A 469 4.05 23.02 -6.30
N ILE A 470 4.09 24.05 -7.14
CA ILE A 470 4.62 23.97 -8.51
C ILE A 470 5.67 25.05 -8.75
N THR A 471 6.63 24.76 -9.64
CA THR A 471 7.69 25.70 -10.03
C THR A 471 7.17 26.76 -11.00
N GLU A 472 7.93 27.84 -11.23
CA GLU A 472 7.59 28.84 -12.25
C GLU A 472 7.51 28.24 -13.66
N GLU A 473 8.36 27.25 -13.96
CA GLU A 473 8.33 26.51 -15.24
C GLU A 473 7.05 25.68 -15.39
N GLN A 474 6.65 24.98 -14.32
CA GLN A 474 5.40 24.21 -14.28
C GLN A 474 4.16 25.11 -14.35
N PHE A 475 4.22 26.29 -13.72
CA PHE A 475 3.18 27.31 -13.81
C PHE A 475 3.01 27.78 -15.26
N LYS A 476 4.10 28.18 -15.93
CA LYS A 476 4.08 28.58 -17.35
C LYS A 476 3.56 27.46 -18.22
N THR A 477 3.95 26.22 -17.96
CA THR A 477 3.48 25.04 -18.68
C THR A 477 1.95 24.92 -18.62
N LEU A 478 1.33 25.10 -17.46
CA LEU A 478 -0.13 25.03 -17.32
C LEU A 478 -0.84 26.24 -17.97
N VAL A 479 -0.24 27.44 -17.90
CA VAL A 479 -0.80 28.68 -18.45
C VAL A 479 -0.66 28.77 -19.97
N GLU A 480 0.49 28.41 -20.54
CA GLU A 480 0.78 28.50 -21.99
C GLU A 480 0.08 27.41 -22.82
N THR A 481 -0.49 26.41 -22.16
CA THR A 481 -1.29 25.34 -22.80
C THR A 481 -2.79 25.64 -22.80
N ASN A 482 -3.21 26.76 -22.18
CA ASN A 482 -4.56 27.34 -22.27
C ASN A 482 -4.61 28.37 -23.40
#